data_AF-A0A944AIX3-F1
#
_entry.id   AF-A0A944AIX3-F1
#
_cell.length_a   1.000
_cell.length_b   1.000
_cell.length_c   1.000
_cell.angle_alpha   90.00
_cell.angle_beta   90.00
_cell.angle_gamma   90.00
#
_symmetry.space_group_name_H-M   'P 1'
#
loop_
_entity.id
_entity.type
_entity.pdbx_description
1 polymer ?
#
loop_
_entity_poly.entity_id
_entity_poly.type
_entity_poly.pdbx_seq_one_letter_code
_entity_poly.pdbx_strand_id
1 'polypeptide(L)'
;MTKFRLYFDKDKETAWINQMAQDGYALTGFFAGFYQFEACEPGEYIYQIDFGSKFATVSDDYRNFMQENGIEIVCLWGYWIILRKRASEGDFILYTDVDSNIEHYTKILKMFKAATIIELLCFMIEVFATMNGAAIGFFGMLFIGIIIVAMMRASLSMKRLINELKDRKGEPAAKGLASGNVSPVLITGLLLNAGATALHNSTLSPTVVTIAQVAAIIIMLIGIYQSRNVFTK
;
A
#
# COMPACT_ATOMS: atom_id res chain seq x y z
N MET A 1 15.90 -2.55 -18.64
CA MET A 1 16.42 -1.98 -17.37
C MET A 1 15.46 -2.28 -16.24
N THR A 2 15.95 -2.66 -15.05
CA THR A 2 15.10 -2.90 -13.87
C THR A 2 15.35 -1.82 -12.82
N LYS A 3 14.28 -1.27 -12.23
CA LYS A 3 14.34 -0.30 -11.13
C LYS A 3 13.51 -0.78 -9.96
N PHE A 4 14.03 -0.65 -8.75
CA PHE A 4 13.26 -0.91 -7.54
C PHE A 4 12.77 0.40 -6.92
N ARG A 5 11.46 0.53 -6.73
CA ARG A 5 10.80 1.61 -5.99
C ARG A 5 9.52 1.09 -5.32
N LEU A 6 9.15 1.68 -4.18
CA LEU A 6 7.89 1.36 -3.51
C LEU A 6 7.01 2.60 -3.46
N TYR A 7 5.80 2.47 -4.00
CA TYR A 7 4.77 3.49 -3.95
C TYR A 7 3.54 2.94 -3.24
N PHE A 8 2.95 3.77 -2.39
CA PHE A 8 1.65 3.53 -1.77
C PHE A 8 0.62 4.60 -2.21
N ASP A 9 1.04 5.43 -3.15
CA ASP A 9 0.32 6.57 -3.72
C ASP A 9 0.39 6.40 -5.23
N LYS A 10 -0.75 6.03 -5.84
CA LYS A 10 -0.81 5.71 -7.27
C LYS A 10 -0.43 6.90 -8.13
N ASP A 11 -0.66 8.13 -7.68
CA ASP A 11 -0.43 9.33 -8.48
C ASP A 11 1.07 9.62 -8.55
N LYS A 12 1.76 9.48 -7.42
CA LYS A 12 3.24 9.55 -7.38
C LYS A 12 3.90 8.45 -8.20
N GLU A 13 3.32 7.25 -8.16
CA GLU A 13 3.77 6.11 -8.98
C GLU A 13 3.60 6.41 -10.47
N THR A 14 2.39 6.83 -10.86
CA THR A 14 2.03 7.20 -12.24
C THR A 14 2.91 8.32 -12.76
N ALA A 15 3.14 9.38 -11.97
CA ALA A 15 3.99 10.50 -12.33
C ALA A 15 5.44 10.06 -12.58
N TRP A 16 5.97 9.17 -11.73
CA TRP A 16 7.32 8.66 -11.92
C TRP A 16 7.43 7.74 -13.15
N ILE A 17 6.46 6.86 -13.40
CA ILE A 17 6.45 6.01 -14.60
C ILE A 17 6.38 6.88 -15.86
N ASN A 18 5.56 7.93 -15.86
CA ASN A 18 5.49 8.89 -16.96
C ASN A 18 6.80 9.65 -17.16
N GLN A 19 7.50 10.02 -16.08
CA GLN A 19 8.84 10.60 -16.20
C GLN A 19 9.82 9.63 -16.87
N MET A 20 9.78 8.34 -16.51
CA MET A 20 10.61 7.32 -17.16
C MET A 20 10.30 7.22 -18.66
N ALA A 21 9.02 7.30 -19.05
CA ALA A 21 8.63 7.30 -20.45
C ALA A 21 9.13 8.55 -21.20
N GLN A 22 9.08 9.72 -20.56
CA GLN A 22 9.68 10.95 -21.10
C GLN A 22 11.20 10.83 -21.28
N ASP A 23 11.87 10.08 -20.40
CA ASP A 23 13.30 9.82 -20.50
C ASP A 23 13.65 8.71 -21.54
N GLY A 24 12.67 8.20 -22.29
CA GLY A 24 12.86 7.17 -23.32
C GLY A 24 12.81 5.74 -22.79
N TYR A 25 12.09 5.49 -21.69
CA TYR A 25 11.92 4.17 -21.10
C TYR A 25 10.45 3.77 -20.94
N ALA A 26 9.98 2.82 -21.76
CA ALA A 26 8.64 2.26 -21.66
C ALA A 26 8.61 1.15 -20.60
N LEU A 27 7.67 1.22 -19.67
CA LEU A 27 7.39 0.15 -18.73
C LEU A 27 6.76 -1.04 -19.45
N THR A 28 7.31 -2.23 -19.22
CA THR A 28 6.87 -3.51 -19.78
C THR A 28 6.45 -4.54 -18.74
N GLY A 29 6.80 -4.31 -17.48
CA GLY A 29 6.45 -5.22 -16.40
C GLY A 29 6.57 -4.58 -15.03
N PHE A 30 5.87 -5.17 -14.07
CA PHE A 30 5.96 -4.79 -12.67
C PHE A 30 5.71 -5.99 -11.76
N PHE A 31 6.49 -6.10 -10.68
CA PHE A 31 6.26 -7.07 -9.62
C PHE A 31 6.81 -6.55 -8.29
N ALA A 32 5.96 -6.33 -7.29
CA ALA A 32 6.38 -6.03 -5.91
C ALA A 32 7.45 -4.93 -5.78
N GLY A 33 7.29 -3.82 -6.51
CA GLY A 33 8.22 -2.69 -6.50
C GLY A 33 9.36 -2.79 -7.53
N PHE A 34 9.50 -3.92 -8.21
CA PHE A 34 10.43 -4.07 -9.33
C PHE A 34 9.74 -3.72 -10.63
N TYR A 35 10.17 -2.64 -11.27
CA TYR A 35 9.69 -2.16 -12.55
C TYR A 35 10.66 -2.57 -13.66
N GLN A 36 10.15 -3.19 -14.71
CA GLN A 36 10.90 -3.53 -15.91
C GLN A 36 10.62 -2.53 -17.01
N PHE A 37 11.68 -1.96 -17.59
CA PHE A 37 11.61 -0.99 -18.67
C PHE A 37 12.41 -1.45 -19.89
N GLU A 38 11.97 -1.06 -21.07
CA GLU A 38 12.69 -1.13 -22.34
C GLU A 38 12.92 0.26 -22.93
N ALA A 39 13.86 0.39 -23.87
CA ALA A 39 14.07 1.66 -24.55
C ALA A 39 12.90 1.95 -25.50
N CYS A 40 12.42 3.19 -25.52
CA CYS A 40 11.39 3.68 -26.43
C CYS A 40 11.72 5.09 -26.90
N GLU A 41 10.93 5.64 -27.82
CA GLU A 41 11.06 7.07 -28.14
C GLU A 41 10.70 7.92 -26.90
N PRO A 42 11.46 8.98 -26.59
CA PRO A 42 11.15 9.89 -25.49
C PRO A 42 9.71 10.41 -25.57
N GLY A 43 8.91 10.11 -24.54
CA GLY A 43 7.51 10.53 -24.46
C GLY A 43 6.55 9.72 -25.33
N GLU A 44 6.93 8.54 -25.84
CA GLU A 44 6.06 7.70 -26.68
C GLU A 44 4.75 7.29 -25.99
N TYR A 45 4.79 7.04 -24.68
CA TYR A 45 3.68 6.51 -23.91
C TYR A 45 3.28 7.41 -22.75
N ILE A 46 1.97 7.46 -22.48
CA ILE A 46 1.37 8.00 -21.27
C ILE A 46 0.79 6.83 -20.47
N TYR A 47 1.09 6.79 -19.18
CA TYR A 47 0.66 5.77 -18.24
C TYR A 47 -0.40 6.30 -17.29
N GLN A 48 -1.33 5.42 -16.92
CA GLN A 48 -2.28 5.61 -15.83
C GLN A 48 -2.39 4.31 -15.03
N ILE A 49 -2.60 4.44 -13.72
CA ILE A 49 -2.85 3.30 -12.84
C ILE A 49 -4.32 3.28 -12.47
N ASP A 50 -4.99 2.19 -12.83
CA ASP A 50 -6.34 1.86 -12.43
C ASP A 50 -6.36 0.79 -11.33
N PHE A 51 -7.54 0.57 -10.75
CA PHE A 51 -7.74 -0.32 -9.62
C PHE A 51 -8.91 -1.28 -9.88
N GLY A 52 -8.58 -2.57 -10.03
CA GLY A 52 -9.53 -3.62 -10.34
C GLY A 52 -10.49 -3.96 -9.19
N SER A 53 -11.64 -4.53 -9.54
CA SER A 53 -12.59 -5.09 -8.57
C SER A 53 -12.26 -6.53 -8.17
N LYS A 54 -11.45 -7.24 -8.96
CA LYS A 54 -11.01 -8.61 -8.74
C LYS A 54 -9.49 -8.67 -8.63
N PHE A 55 -8.99 -9.63 -7.85
CA PHE A 55 -7.55 -9.81 -7.65
C PHE A 55 -6.90 -10.43 -8.90
N ALA A 56 -5.87 -9.77 -9.41
CA ALA A 56 -5.01 -10.17 -10.53
C ALA A 56 -5.76 -10.50 -11.84
N THR A 57 -6.98 -9.98 -12.01
CA THR A 57 -7.80 -10.23 -13.20
C THR A 57 -8.76 -9.07 -13.48
N VAL A 58 -9.16 -8.95 -14.74
CA VAL A 58 -10.14 -7.99 -15.25
C VAL A 58 -11.13 -8.75 -16.13
N SER A 59 -12.35 -8.24 -16.30
CA SER A 59 -13.32 -8.84 -17.22
C SER A 59 -12.91 -8.66 -18.68
N ASP A 60 -13.41 -9.54 -19.54
CA ASP A 60 -13.22 -9.40 -20.99
C ASP A 60 -13.82 -8.09 -21.51
N ASP A 61 -14.97 -7.68 -20.98
CA ASP A 61 -15.58 -6.37 -21.30
C ASP A 61 -14.64 -5.20 -20.99
N TYR A 62 -13.94 -5.24 -19.84
CA TYR A 62 -12.96 -4.21 -19.48
C TYR A 62 -11.77 -4.22 -20.44
N ARG A 63 -11.26 -5.40 -20.80
CA ARG A 63 -10.16 -5.54 -21.76
C ARG A 63 -10.54 -4.99 -23.13
N ASN A 64 -11.71 -5.37 -23.63
CA ASN A 64 -12.23 -4.93 -24.91
C ASN A 64 -12.43 -3.41 -24.92
N PHE A 65 -13.04 -2.85 -23.87
CA PHE A 65 -13.20 -1.41 -23.73
C PHE A 65 -11.87 -0.66 -23.75
N MET A 66 -10.85 -1.14 -23.02
CA MET A 66 -9.52 -0.51 -23.04
C MET A 66 -8.90 -0.58 -24.43
N GLN A 67 -8.93 -1.74 -25.06
CA GLN A 67 -8.35 -1.95 -26.39
C GLN A 67 -9.04 -1.11 -27.47
N GLU A 68 -10.37 -1.00 -27.44
CA GLU A 68 -11.13 -0.15 -28.36
C GLU A 68 -10.76 1.34 -28.25
N ASN A 69 -10.25 1.78 -27.10
CA ASN A 69 -9.80 3.14 -26.85
C ASN A 69 -8.28 3.34 -27.03
N GLY A 70 -7.57 2.36 -27.62
CA GLY A 70 -6.12 2.41 -27.81
C GLY A 70 -5.31 2.25 -26.53
N ILE A 71 -5.93 1.74 -25.46
CA ILE A 71 -5.30 1.56 -24.15
C ILE A 71 -4.84 0.11 -24.01
N GLU A 72 -3.56 -0.05 -23.69
CA GLU A 72 -2.93 -1.33 -23.45
C GLU A 72 -2.80 -1.61 -21.94
N ILE A 73 -3.14 -2.84 -21.53
CA ILE A 73 -2.87 -3.32 -20.17
C ILE A 73 -1.44 -3.86 -20.13
N VAL A 74 -0.54 -3.14 -19.46
CA VAL A 74 0.86 -3.52 -19.33
C VAL A 74 1.04 -4.60 -18.28
N CYS A 75 0.40 -4.43 -17.13
CA CYS A 75 0.56 -5.34 -16.00
C CYS A 75 -0.70 -5.37 -15.13
N LEU A 76 -1.04 -6.57 -14.66
CA LEU A 76 -1.99 -6.79 -13.57
C LEU A 76 -1.22 -7.30 -12.36
N TRP A 77 -1.25 -6.54 -11.26
CA TRP A 77 -0.57 -6.93 -10.03
C TRP A 77 -1.47 -6.73 -8.82
N GLY A 78 -2.01 -7.83 -8.30
CA GLY A 78 -3.06 -7.77 -7.29
C GLY A 78 -4.25 -6.96 -7.82
N TYR A 79 -4.58 -5.85 -7.17
CA TYR A 79 -5.65 -4.96 -7.66
C TYR A 79 -5.14 -3.83 -8.56
N TRP A 80 -3.82 -3.65 -8.73
CA TRP A 80 -3.26 -2.64 -9.61
C TRP A 80 -3.39 -3.07 -11.07
N ILE A 81 -3.85 -2.15 -11.90
CA ILE A 81 -3.91 -2.29 -13.35
C ILE A 81 -3.08 -1.16 -13.92
N ILE A 82 -1.89 -1.47 -14.43
CA ILE A 82 -1.03 -0.49 -15.07
C ILE A 82 -1.39 -0.43 -16.54
N LEU A 83 -1.87 0.73 -16.98
CA LEU A 83 -2.33 0.99 -18.33
C LEU A 83 -1.35 1.93 -19.03
N ARG A 84 -1.23 1.78 -20.34
CA ARG A 84 -0.54 2.75 -21.20
C ARG A 84 -1.33 3.08 -22.45
N LYS A 85 -1.13 4.26 -22.99
CA LYS A 85 -1.66 4.73 -24.26
C LYS A 85 -0.55 5.47 -25.02
N ARG A 86 -0.54 5.43 -26.35
CA ARG A 86 0.41 6.24 -27.13
C ARG A 86 0.11 7.72 -26.93
N ALA A 87 1.13 8.52 -26.63
CA ALA A 87 0.96 9.96 -26.41
C ALA A 87 0.41 10.69 -27.65
N SER A 88 0.70 10.17 -28.84
CA SER A 88 0.18 10.69 -30.11
C SER A 88 -1.34 10.55 -30.27
N GLU A 89 -1.99 9.70 -29.47
CA GLU A 89 -3.44 9.46 -29.52
C GLU A 89 -4.23 10.37 -28.55
N GLY A 90 -3.56 11.39 -28.01
CA GLY A 90 -4.14 12.41 -27.14
C GLY A 90 -4.05 12.08 -25.65
N ASP A 91 -4.75 12.89 -24.85
CA ASP A 91 -4.73 12.78 -23.39
C ASP A 91 -5.20 11.42 -22.89
N PHE A 92 -4.66 11.01 -21.74
CA PHE A 92 -5.04 9.77 -21.08
C PHE A 92 -5.42 10.04 -19.62
N ILE A 93 -6.72 10.22 -19.39
CA ILE A 93 -7.32 10.45 -18.07
C ILE A 93 -8.46 9.43 -17.91
N LEU A 94 -8.38 8.59 -16.87
CA LEU A 94 -9.39 7.54 -16.62
C LEU A 94 -10.67 8.10 -15.96
N TYR A 95 -10.50 9.03 -15.02
CA TYR A 95 -11.59 9.53 -14.18
C TYR A 95 -11.63 11.05 -14.26
N THR A 96 -12.63 11.59 -14.95
CA THR A 96 -12.79 13.04 -15.17
C THR A 96 -13.69 13.69 -14.13
N ASP A 97 -14.66 12.95 -13.59
CA ASP A 97 -15.58 13.45 -12.57
C ASP A 97 -15.10 13.14 -11.14
N VAL A 98 -15.51 14.00 -10.21
CA VAL A 98 -15.09 13.92 -8.81
C VAL A 98 -15.65 12.69 -8.10
N ASP A 99 -16.86 12.24 -8.49
CA ASP A 99 -17.54 11.11 -7.85
C ASP A 99 -16.85 9.77 -8.15
N SER A 100 -16.50 9.55 -9.41
CA SER A 100 -15.72 8.39 -9.84
C SER A 100 -14.34 8.38 -9.19
N ASN A 101 -13.69 9.54 -9.03
CA ASN A 101 -12.44 9.66 -8.28
C ASN A 101 -12.62 9.25 -6.81
N ILE A 102 -13.67 9.74 -6.14
CA ILE A 102 -13.99 9.37 -4.75
C ILE A 102 -14.23 7.87 -4.64
N GLU A 103 -15.00 7.28 -5.55
CA GLU A 103 -15.28 5.84 -5.56
C GLU A 103 -13.99 5.03 -5.75
N HIS A 104 -13.15 5.45 -6.69
CA HIS A 104 -11.86 4.82 -6.98
C HIS A 104 -10.93 4.83 -5.76
N TYR A 105 -10.68 5.99 -5.16
CA TYR A 105 -9.85 6.08 -3.94
C TYR A 105 -10.47 5.34 -2.75
N THR A 106 -11.80 5.25 -2.70
CA THR A 106 -12.49 4.45 -1.67
C THR A 106 -12.21 2.94 -1.84
N LYS A 107 -12.10 2.42 -3.07
CA LYS A 107 -11.70 1.03 -3.33
C LYS A 107 -10.27 0.78 -2.84
N ILE A 108 -9.34 1.67 -3.17
CA ILE A 108 -7.94 1.61 -2.72
C ILE A 108 -7.86 1.66 -1.19
N LEU A 109 -8.58 2.58 -0.55
CA LEU A 109 -8.65 2.68 0.91
C LEU A 109 -9.13 1.37 1.56
N LYS A 110 -10.21 0.77 1.04
CA LYS A 110 -10.74 -0.50 1.56
C LYS A 110 -9.70 -1.62 1.47
N MET A 111 -8.97 -1.68 0.37
CA MET A 111 -7.90 -2.67 0.19
C MET A 111 -6.75 -2.46 1.18
N PHE A 112 -6.23 -1.23 1.36
CA PHE A 112 -5.17 -1.00 2.34
C PHE A 112 -5.61 -1.31 3.78
N LYS A 113 -6.87 -1.03 4.13
CA LYS A 113 -7.44 -1.40 5.44
C LYS A 113 -7.50 -2.92 5.61
N ALA A 114 -7.99 -3.64 4.59
CA ALA A 114 -8.06 -5.09 4.62
C ALA A 114 -6.66 -5.73 4.71
N ALA A 115 -5.72 -5.25 3.90
CA ALA A 115 -4.33 -5.70 3.93
C ALA A 115 -3.69 -5.42 5.30
N THR A 116 -3.90 -4.23 5.90
CA THR A 116 -3.42 -3.93 7.26
C THR A 116 -3.94 -4.94 8.29
N ILE A 117 -5.21 -5.34 8.20
CA ILE A 117 -5.80 -6.33 9.12
C ILE A 117 -5.13 -7.70 8.92
N ILE A 118 -4.91 -8.11 7.66
CA ILE A 118 -4.22 -9.36 7.34
C ILE A 118 -2.79 -9.34 7.90
N GLU A 119 -2.04 -8.26 7.67
CA GLU A 119 -0.67 -8.11 8.18
C GLU A 119 -0.62 -8.14 9.71
N LEU A 120 -1.60 -7.53 10.40
CA LEU A 120 -1.72 -7.63 11.85
C LEU A 120 -1.95 -9.07 12.31
N LEU A 121 -2.77 -9.86 11.60
CA LEU A 121 -3.00 -11.27 11.91
C LEU A 121 -1.74 -12.11 11.66
N CYS A 122 -1.07 -11.89 10.53
CA CYS A 122 0.21 -12.54 10.20
C CYS A 122 1.26 -12.23 11.27
N PHE A 123 1.37 -10.98 11.69
CA PHE A 123 2.28 -10.57 12.76
C PHE A 123 1.97 -11.27 14.09
N MET A 124 0.68 -11.40 14.46
CA MET A 124 0.30 -12.15 15.66
C MET A 124 0.67 -13.64 15.58
N ILE A 125 0.56 -14.25 14.39
CA ILE A 125 1.01 -15.62 14.15
C ILE A 125 2.53 -15.73 14.31
N GLU A 126 3.30 -14.78 13.77
CA GLU A 126 4.76 -14.77 13.91
C GLU A 126 5.20 -14.62 15.37
N VAL A 127 4.56 -13.72 16.11
CA VAL A 127 4.80 -13.55 17.54
C VAL A 127 4.51 -14.86 18.29
N PHE A 128 3.35 -15.47 18.03
CA PHE A 128 2.99 -16.73 18.67
C PHE A 128 3.98 -17.85 18.34
N ALA A 129 4.35 -18.00 17.07
CA ALA A 129 5.30 -19.02 16.64
C ALA A 129 6.68 -18.82 17.29
N THR A 130 7.15 -17.59 17.39
CA THR A 130 8.43 -17.24 18.05
C THR A 130 8.40 -17.60 19.53
N MET A 131 7.31 -17.27 20.23
CA MET A 131 7.13 -17.65 21.64
C MET A 131 7.11 -19.17 21.87
N ASN A 132 6.77 -19.95 20.82
CA ASN A 132 6.79 -21.42 20.83
C ASN A 132 8.08 -22.01 20.23
N GLY A 133 9.13 -21.21 20.07
CA GLY A 133 10.46 -21.68 19.66
C GLY A 133 10.69 -21.76 18.15
N ALA A 134 9.80 -21.21 17.32
CA ALA A 134 10.07 -21.05 15.90
C ALA A 134 11.19 -20.03 15.68
N ALA A 135 12.11 -20.33 14.76
CA ALA A 135 13.21 -19.44 14.39
C ALA A 135 12.76 -18.32 13.43
N ILE A 136 11.65 -17.64 13.74
CA ILE A 136 11.25 -16.44 13.01
C ILE A 136 12.18 -15.32 13.49
N GLY A 137 13.08 -14.91 12.61
CA GLY A 137 14.13 -13.97 12.94
C GLY A 137 13.62 -12.54 13.14
N PHE A 138 14.36 -11.78 13.95
CA PHE A 138 14.24 -10.33 14.14
C PHE A 138 13.87 -9.54 12.87
N PHE A 139 14.49 -9.87 11.73
CA PHE A 139 14.27 -9.18 10.46
C PHE A 139 12.87 -9.39 9.89
N GLY A 140 12.26 -10.57 10.08
CA GLY A 140 10.88 -10.84 9.68
C GLY A 140 9.91 -9.91 10.40
N MET A 141 10.04 -9.84 11.74
CA MET A 141 9.20 -8.97 12.57
C MET A 141 9.35 -7.48 12.27
N LEU A 142 10.59 -7.03 12.00
CA LEU A 142 10.80 -5.65 11.56
C LEU A 142 10.15 -5.39 10.21
N PHE A 143 10.30 -6.32 9.26
CA PHE A 143 9.78 -6.16 7.91
C PHE A 143 8.25 -6.04 7.91
N ILE A 144 7.56 -6.97 8.56
CA ILE A 144 6.09 -6.92 8.67
C ILE A 144 5.62 -5.70 9.49
N GLY A 145 6.35 -5.31 10.54
CA GLY A 145 6.05 -4.09 11.31
C GLY A 145 6.16 -2.82 10.46
N ILE A 146 7.16 -2.74 9.59
CA ILE A 146 7.31 -1.64 8.62
C ILE A 146 6.13 -1.63 7.64
N ILE A 147 5.72 -2.80 7.12
CA ILE A 147 4.57 -2.92 6.21
C ILE A 147 3.28 -2.45 6.88
N ILE A 148 3.00 -2.89 8.11
CA ILE A 148 1.82 -2.46 8.89
C ILE A 148 1.77 -0.93 8.98
N VAL A 149 2.88 -0.30 9.38
CA VAL A 149 2.95 1.16 9.53
C VAL A 149 2.78 1.86 8.17
N ALA A 150 3.39 1.32 7.10
CA ALA A 150 3.26 1.86 5.75
C ALA A 150 1.80 1.81 5.25
N MET A 151 1.12 0.67 5.40
CA MET A 151 -0.28 0.49 4.99
C MET A 151 -1.24 1.35 5.82
N MET A 152 -1.00 1.52 7.11
CA MET A 152 -1.79 2.43 7.96
C MET A 152 -1.61 3.89 7.52
N ARG A 153 -0.38 4.31 7.18
CA ARG A 153 -0.13 5.65 6.64
C ARG A 153 -0.78 5.84 5.26
N ALA A 154 -0.71 4.84 4.39
CA ALA A 154 -1.38 4.86 3.09
C ALA A 154 -2.91 5.01 3.24
N SER A 155 -3.51 4.26 4.16
CA SER A 155 -4.94 4.36 4.49
C SER A 155 -5.32 5.77 4.97
N LEU A 156 -4.51 6.38 5.83
CA LEU A 156 -4.75 7.76 6.29
C LEU A 156 -4.58 8.78 5.16
N SER A 157 -3.61 8.57 4.26
CA SER A 157 -3.41 9.41 3.08
C SER A 157 -4.62 9.37 2.15
N MET A 158 -5.12 8.17 1.83
CA MET A 158 -6.32 8.00 0.99
C MET A 158 -7.56 8.63 1.64
N LYS A 159 -7.71 8.51 2.96
CA LYS A 159 -8.79 9.18 3.71
C LYS A 159 -8.76 10.69 3.57
N ARG A 160 -7.56 11.30 3.68
CA ARG A 160 -7.38 12.75 3.49
C ARG A 160 -7.79 13.16 2.08
N LEU A 161 -7.30 12.45 1.07
CA LEU A 161 -7.63 12.71 -0.34
C LEU A 161 -9.14 12.61 -0.62
N ILE A 162 -9.80 11.56 -0.13
CA ILE A 162 -11.25 11.40 -0.29
C ILE A 162 -12.02 12.56 0.36
N ASN A 163 -11.60 13.01 1.54
CA ASN A 163 -12.23 14.15 2.20
C ASN A 163 -12.02 15.45 1.45
N GLU A 164 -10.81 15.70 0.93
CA GLU A 164 -10.54 16.88 0.10
C GLU A 164 -11.40 16.89 -1.17
N LEU A 165 -11.59 15.74 -1.82
CA LEU A 165 -12.47 15.61 -2.98
C LEU A 165 -13.94 15.88 -2.62
N LYS A 166 -14.42 15.40 -1.47
CA LYS A 166 -15.78 15.68 -0.97
C LYS A 166 -16.00 17.15 -0.64
N ASP A 167 -15.02 17.78 -0.01
CA ASP A 167 -15.06 19.20 0.32
C ASP A 167 -15.12 20.07 -0.95
N ARG A 168 -14.32 19.73 -1.98
CA ARG A 168 -14.40 20.37 -3.31
C ARG A 168 -15.77 20.23 -3.98
N LYS A 169 -16.50 19.15 -3.69
CA LYS A 169 -17.86 18.91 -4.18
C LYS A 169 -18.93 19.67 -3.37
N GLY A 170 -18.57 20.31 -2.26
CA GLY A 170 -19.50 20.95 -1.33
C GLY A 170 -20.27 19.95 -0.45
N GLU A 171 -19.86 18.68 -0.42
CA GLU A 171 -20.39 17.72 0.55
C GLU A 171 -19.69 17.96 1.90
N PRO A 172 -20.42 18.01 3.03
CA PRO A 172 -19.79 18.17 4.32
C PRO A 172 -18.84 16.99 4.56
N ALA A 173 -17.54 17.27 4.58
CA ALA A 173 -16.53 16.30 4.95
C ALA A 173 -16.94 15.66 6.29
N ALA A 174 -16.73 14.35 6.44
CA ALA A 174 -17.11 13.63 7.65
C ALA A 174 -16.40 14.26 8.86
N LYS A 175 -17.12 15.09 9.63
CA LYS A 175 -16.62 15.72 10.85
C LYS A 175 -16.20 14.60 11.81
N GLY A 176 -14.90 14.53 12.12
CA GLY A 176 -14.33 13.50 12.99
C GLY A 176 -13.34 12.53 12.32
N LEU A 177 -13.08 12.65 11.01
CA LEU A 177 -11.93 12.01 10.39
C LEU A 177 -10.65 12.74 10.85
N ALA A 178 -10.19 12.41 12.06
CA ALA A 178 -9.03 13.08 12.63
C ALA A 178 -7.86 12.98 11.65
N SER A 179 -7.15 14.09 11.49
CA SER A 179 -5.81 14.20 10.92
C SER A 179 -4.77 13.47 11.77
N GLY A 180 -5.07 12.23 12.16
CA GLY A 180 -4.21 11.37 12.93
C GLY A 180 -3.05 10.91 12.06
N ASN A 181 -1.89 10.76 12.69
CA ASN A 181 -0.81 9.94 12.19
C ASN A 181 -0.89 8.56 12.87
N VAL A 182 -0.15 7.59 12.34
CA VAL A 182 0.05 6.32 13.05
C VAL A 182 0.73 6.61 14.38
N SER A 183 0.19 6.09 15.48
CA SER A 183 0.71 6.37 16.82
C SER A 183 2.18 5.94 16.95
N PRO A 184 3.08 6.81 17.46
CA PRO A 184 4.45 6.42 17.81
C PRO A 184 4.51 5.28 18.83
N VAL A 185 3.45 5.10 19.64
CA VAL A 185 3.33 4.00 20.60
C VAL A 185 3.28 2.65 19.88
N LEU A 186 2.59 2.57 18.73
CA LEU A 186 2.56 1.36 17.92
C LEU A 186 3.97 1.01 17.41
N ILE A 187 4.68 2.00 16.87
CA ILE A 187 6.05 1.83 16.36
C ILE A 187 6.98 1.36 17.49
N THR A 188 6.85 1.96 18.66
CA THR A 188 7.63 1.58 19.85
C THR A 188 7.36 0.13 20.23
N GLY A 189 6.08 -0.28 20.30
CA GLY A 189 5.72 -1.66 20.59
C GLY A 189 6.27 -2.65 19.57
N LEU A 190 6.19 -2.34 18.26
CA LEU A 190 6.74 -3.17 17.19
C LEU A 190 8.26 -3.36 17.32
N LEU A 191 8.99 -2.27 17.60
CA LEU A 191 10.44 -2.31 17.79
C LEU A 191 10.83 -3.11 19.04
N LEU A 192 10.12 -2.92 20.15
CA LEU A 192 10.33 -3.70 21.37
C LEU A 192 10.05 -5.18 21.15
N ASN A 193 9.01 -5.52 20.40
CA ASN A 193 8.65 -6.88 20.06
C ASN A 193 9.74 -7.56 19.22
N ALA A 194 10.23 -6.89 18.18
CA ALA A 194 11.35 -7.38 17.40
C ALA A 194 12.61 -7.56 18.28
N GLY A 195 12.94 -6.57 19.11
CA GLY A 195 14.06 -6.64 20.05
C GLY A 195 13.97 -7.84 21.00
N ALA A 196 12.81 -8.06 21.61
CA ALA A 196 12.56 -9.20 22.48
C ALA A 196 12.72 -10.54 21.74
N THR A 197 12.33 -10.61 20.47
CA THR A 197 12.57 -11.78 19.61
C THR A 197 14.05 -12.05 19.36
N ALA A 198 14.86 -11.01 19.15
CA ALA A 198 16.31 -11.18 19.01
C ALA A 198 16.97 -11.74 20.29
N LEU A 199 16.35 -11.53 21.45
CA LEU A 199 16.84 -11.98 22.75
C LEU A 199 16.51 -13.45 23.06
N HIS A 200 15.67 -14.14 22.27
CA HIS A 200 15.35 -15.56 22.51
C HIS A 200 16.58 -16.48 22.46
N ASN A 201 17.66 -16.07 21.76
CA ASN A 201 18.92 -16.81 21.68
C ASN A 201 20.02 -16.25 22.60
N SER A 202 19.67 -15.34 23.52
CA SER A 202 20.63 -14.71 24.44
C SER A 202 20.82 -15.52 25.73
N THR A 203 21.75 -15.08 26.58
CA THR A 203 21.97 -15.67 27.91
C THR A 203 20.92 -15.25 28.95
N LEU A 204 19.92 -14.45 28.56
CA LEU A 204 18.85 -14.02 29.44
C LEU A 204 17.91 -15.19 29.79
N SER A 205 17.33 -15.12 30.99
CA SER A 205 16.31 -16.10 31.39
C SER A 205 15.11 -16.06 30.42
N PRO A 206 14.60 -17.22 29.97
CA PRO A 206 13.41 -17.28 29.10
C PRO A 206 12.20 -16.53 29.68
N THR A 207 12.04 -16.53 31.00
CA THR A 207 10.96 -15.79 31.67
C THR A 207 11.06 -14.29 31.44
N VAL A 208 12.27 -13.72 31.47
CA VAL A 208 12.51 -12.29 31.26
C VAL A 208 12.17 -11.90 29.81
N VAL A 209 12.60 -12.71 28.85
CA VAL A 209 12.32 -12.49 27.41
C VAL A 209 10.80 -12.52 27.17
N THR A 210 10.10 -13.50 27.73
CA THR A 210 8.63 -13.60 27.64
C THR A 210 7.91 -12.39 28.24
N ILE A 211 8.34 -11.91 29.42
CA ILE A 211 7.76 -10.70 30.03
C ILE A 211 7.95 -9.48 29.12
N ALA A 212 9.15 -9.32 28.54
CA ALA A 212 9.43 -8.23 27.61
C ALA A 212 8.54 -8.32 26.35
N GLN A 213 8.36 -9.51 25.79
CA GLN A 213 7.48 -9.74 24.64
C GLN A 213 6.02 -9.39 24.97
N VAL A 214 5.50 -9.82 26.12
CA VAL A 214 4.12 -9.50 26.55
C VAL A 214 3.95 -8.00 26.74
N ALA A 215 4.91 -7.32 27.35
CA ALA A 215 4.88 -5.86 27.51
C ALA A 215 4.86 -5.14 26.15
N ALA A 216 5.69 -5.60 25.20
CA ALA A 216 5.70 -5.07 23.83
C ALA A 216 4.34 -5.24 23.15
N ILE A 217 3.69 -6.40 23.29
CA ILE A 217 2.35 -6.66 22.76
C ILE A 217 1.31 -5.69 23.34
N ILE A 218 1.32 -5.46 24.65
CA ILE A 218 0.40 -4.51 25.30
C ILE A 218 0.60 -3.10 24.74
N ILE A 219 1.86 -2.66 24.58
CA ILE A 219 2.19 -1.35 23.99
C ILE A 219 1.67 -1.27 22.54
N MET A 220 1.85 -2.32 21.74
CA MET A 220 1.31 -2.38 20.37
C MET A 220 -0.21 -2.26 20.35
N LEU A 221 -0.93 -2.98 21.22
CA LEU A 221 -2.39 -2.91 21.30
C LEU A 221 -2.88 -1.49 21.66
N ILE A 222 -2.20 -0.82 22.59
CA ILE A 222 -2.46 0.59 22.91
C ILE A 222 -2.23 1.47 21.67
N GLY A 223 -1.13 1.26 20.96
CA GLY A 223 -0.80 2.00 19.74
C GLY A 223 -1.82 1.79 18.61
N ILE A 224 -2.32 0.57 18.43
CA ILE A 224 -3.40 0.24 17.49
C ILE A 224 -4.68 0.96 17.88
N TYR A 225 -5.05 0.93 19.17
CA TYR A 225 -6.23 1.63 19.67
C TYR A 225 -6.16 3.15 19.49
N GLN A 226 -4.98 3.74 19.71
CA GLN A 226 -4.74 5.17 19.43
C GLN A 226 -4.80 5.47 17.93
N SER A 227 -4.47 4.50 17.08
CA SER A 227 -4.52 4.60 15.62
C SER A 227 -5.86 4.12 15.03
N ARG A 228 -6.90 3.90 15.85
CA ARG A 228 -8.19 3.32 15.42
C ARG A 228 -8.87 4.06 14.28
N ASN A 229 -8.57 5.35 14.10
CA ASN A 229 -9.11 6.17 13.03
C ASN A 229 -8.70 5.68 11.63
N VAL A 230 -7.65 4.86 11.52
CA VAL A 230 -7.34 4.11 10.28
C VAL A 230 -8.52 3.19 9.91
N PHE A 231 -9.11 2.53 10.91
CA PHE A 231 -10.11 1.48 10.76
C PHE A 231 -11.55 1.97 10.77
N THR A 232 -11.83 3.15 11.33
CA THR A 232 -13.19 3.73 11.34
C THR A 232 -13.67 4.09 9.93
N LYS A 233 -14.98 4.33 9.80
CA LYS A 233 -15.55 4.95 8.60
C LYS A 233 -15.02 6.36 8.41
#